data_AF-A0A842YHS9-F1
#
_entry.id   AF-A0A842YHS9-F1
#
_cell.length_a   1.000
_cell.length_b   1.000
_cell.length_c   1.000
_cell.angle_alpha   90.00
_cell.angle_beta   90.00
_cell.angle_gamma   90.00
#
_symmetry.space_group_name_H-M   'P 1'
#
loop_
_entity.id
_entity.type
_entity.pdbx_description
1 polymer ?
#
loop_
_entity_poly.entity_id
_entity_poly.type
_entity_poly.pdbx_seq_one_letter_code
_entity_poly.pdbx_strand_id
1 'polypeptide(L)'
;DLWMNTLVKKDWDKVSRTAQSVKEHIAKHMEEKLTGLGINRFQITQAVNEAGINGFNSANWTEEDFQRFIVQLRKVSKPLIVAANKADRDGADKNVERIREAGYLVVPTCAEAELALRRAAEAGLLEYTPGDKDFTIKNPEKLTKGQINALEKIREKVFQKYGGTGLQQVLNTAFFSLLDMINVYPVEDAEKLTNHQGHVLPDCFLVPKGTTAKQFAGVIHTDLAESFIHAVDARTKRRLGDTYILQDNDIIQIVSAKSRR
;
A
#
# COMPACT_ATOMS: atom_id res chain seq x y z
N ASP A 1 19.80 -2.73 -4.96
CA ASP A 1 20.02 -3.20 -6.34
C ASP A 1 21.01 -4.35 -6.43
N LEU A 2 22.19 -4.26 -5.82
CA LEU A 2 23.22 -5.32 -5.87
C LEU A 2 22.73 -6.72 -5.45
N TRP A 3 21.93 -6.83 -4.39
CA TRP A 3 21.34 -8.12 -3.99
C TRP A 3 20.40 -8.71 -5.04
N MET A 4 19.56 -7.87 -5.67
CA MET A 4 18.65 -8.33 -6.72
C MET A 4 19.43 -8.71 -7.99
N ASN A 5 20.51 -7.98 -8.28
CA ASN A 5 21.44 -8.32 -9.36
C ASN A 5 22.02 -9.71 -9.14
N THR A 6 22.64 -9.99 -7.98
CA THR A 6 23.25 -11.31 -7.72
C THR A 6 22.24 -12.45 -7.79
N LEU A 7 21.02 -12.24 -7.29
CA LEU A 7 19.94 -13.22 -7.36
C LEU A 7 19.54 -13.54 -8.80
N VAL A 8 19.26 -12.51 -9.60
CA VAL A 8 18.81 -12.69 -10.99
C VAL A 8 19.93 -13.21 -11.87
N LYS A 9 21.15 -12.71 -11.69
CA LYS A 9 22.33 -13.05 -12.52
C LYS A 9 22.70 -14.53 -12.43
N LYS A 10 22.45 -15.18 -11.28
CA LYS A 10 22.74 -16.61 -11.07
C LYS A 10 22.07 -17.52 -12.10
N ASP A 11 20.84 -17.22 -12.48
CA ASP A 11 20.05 -18.03 -13.42
C ASP A 11 19.87 -17.34 -14.79
N TRP A 12 20.39 -16.10 -14.94
CA TRP A 12 20.11 -15.23 -16.09
C TRP A 12 20.45 -15.89 -17.43
N ASP A 13 21.66 -16.44 -17.58
CA ASP A 13 22.11 -17.00 -18.86
C ASP A 13 21.26 -18.18 -19.34
N LYS A 14 20.69 -18.95 -18.41
CA LYS A 14 19.80 -20.07 -18.74
C LYS A 14 18.43 -19.55 -19.14
N VAL A 15 17.90 -18.61 -18.36
CA VAL A 15 16.57 -18.02 -18.55
C VAL A 15 16.53 -17.21 -19.86
N SER A 16 17.54 -16.40 -20.13
CA SER A 16 17.63 -15.54 -21.31
C SER A 16 17.75 -16.35 -22.62
N ARG A 17 18.57 -17.40 -22.63
CA ARG A 17 18.69 -18.33 -23.77
C ARG A 17 17.40 -19.10 -24.03
N THR A 18 16.73 -19.55 -22.97
CA THR A 18 15.45 -20.26 -23.10
C THR A 18 14.40 -19.33 -23.70
N ALA A 19 14.23 -18.12 -23.16
CA ALA A 19 13.30 -17.12 -23.66
C ALA A 19 13.51 -16.82 -25.15
N GLN A 20 14.76 -16.61 -25.56
CA GLN A 20 15.10 -16.33 -26.96
C GLN A 20 14.82 -17.53 -27.88
N SER A 21 15.16 -18.75 -27.45
CA SER A 21 14.94 -19.96 -28.24
C SER A 21 13.46 -20.24 -28.53
N VAL A 22 12.60 -19.98 -27.55
CA VAL A 22 11.14 -20.15 -27.66
C VAL A 22 10.46 -18.88 -28.22
N LYS A 23 11.21 -17.80 -28.43
CA LYS A 23 10.72 -16.47 -28.88
C LYS A 23 9.65 -15.89 -27.94
N GLU A 24 9.77 -16.14 -26.65
CA GLU A 24 8.87 -15.63 -25.63
C GLU A 24 9.47 -14.42 -24.89
N HIS A 25 8.60 -13.60 -24.31
CA HIS A 25 9.04 -12.47 -23.51
C HIS A 25 9.70 -12.94 -22.20
N ILE A 26 10.84 -12.34 -21.84
CA ILE A 26 11.63 -12.71 -20.66
C ILE A 26 10.81 -12.75 -19.35
N ALA A 27 9.79 -11.89 -19.23
CA ALA A 27 8.92 -11.81 -18.06
C ALA A 27 8.26 -13.14 -17.70
N LYS A 28 7.86 -13.95 -18.69
CA LYS A 28 7.20 -15.24 -18.45
C LYS A 28 8.12 -16.23 -17.74
N HIS A 29 9.38 -16.27 -18.13
CA HIS A 29 10.37 -17.19 -17.54
C HIS A 29 10.93 -16.67 -16.22
N MET A 30 10.96 -15.34 -16.03
CA MET A 30 11.40 -14.73 -14.78
C MET A 30 10.34 -14.78 -13.69
N GLU A 31 9.06 -14.76 -14.02
CA GLU A 31 7.95 -14.84 -13.05
C GLU A 31 8.09 -16.08 -12.17
N GLU A 32 8.35 -17.26 -12.75
CA GLU A 32 8.55 -18.51 -12.00
C GLU A 32 9.66 -18.41 -10.94
N LYS A 33 10.73 -17.66 -11.24
CA LYS A 33 11.88 -17.48 -10.34
C LYS A 33 11.65 -16.41 -9.29
N LEU A 34 10.94 -15.34 -9.65
CA LEU A 34 10.71 -14.19 -8.79
C LEU A 34 9.37 -14.25 -8.05
N THR A 35 8.58 -15.31 -8.25
CA THR A 35 7.33 -15.56 -7.51
C THR A 35 7.57 -15.57 -6.00
N GLY A 36 8.70 -16.14 -5.54
CA GLY A 36 9.08 -16.13 -4.12
C GLY A 36 9.32 -14.73 -3.52
N LEU A 37 9.50 -13.71 -4.37
CA LEU A 37 9.63 -12.31 -3.98
C LEU A 37 8.36 -11.50 -4.23
N GLY A 38 7.26 -12.17 -4.59
CA GLY A 38 5.99 -11.55 -4.96
C GLY A 38 6.09 -10.66 -6.20
N ILE A 39 7.01 -10.97 -7.12
CA ILE A 39 7.18 -10.21 -8.37
C ILE A 39 6.44 -10.94 -9.48
N ASN A 40 5.46 -10.29 -10.08
CA ASN A 40 4.65 -10.86 -11.15
C ASN A 40 5.15 -10.44 -12.54
N ARG A 41 4.64 -11.10 -13.59
CA ARG A 41 4.99 -10.79 -14.99
C ARG A 41 4.70 -9.35 -15.41
N PHE A 42 3.66 -8.72 -14.85
CA PHE A 42 3.30 -7.34 -15.18
C PHE A 42 4.39 -6.37 -14.72
N GLN A 43 4.86 -6.54 -13.48
CA GLN A 43 5.95 -5.74 -12.92
C GLN A 43 7.27 -5.95 -13.68
N ILE A 44 7.57 -7.19 -14.09
CA ILE A 44 8.78 -7.47 -14.88
C ILE A 44 8.69 -6.82 -16.26
N THR A 45 7.54 -6.91 -16.91
CA THR A 45 7.30 -6.29 -18.23
C THR A 45 7.36 -4.77 -18.13
N GLN A 46 6.77 -4.18 -17.10
CA GLN A 46 6.85 -2.75 -16.83
C GLN A 46 8.31 -2.31 -16.62
N ALA A 47 9.10 -3.07 -15.84
CA ALA A 47 10.50 -2.77 -15.61
C ALA A 47 11.35 -2.82 -16.89
N VAL A 48 11.07 -3.79 -17.79
CA VAL A 48 11.70 -3.86 -19.12
C VAL A 48 11.39 -2.62 -19.95
N ASN A 49 10.11 -2.21 -19.98
CA ASN A 49 9.67 -1.04 -20.72
C ASN A 49 10.28 0.25 -20.16
N GLU A 50 10.30 0.42 -18.84
CA GLU A 50 10.92 1.58 -18.16
C GLU A 50 12.45 1.61 -18.30
N ALA A 51 13.09 0.46 -18.51
CA ALA A 51 14.51 0.38 -18.81
C ALA A 51 14.82 0.69 -20.29
N GLY A 52 13.80 0.75 -21.15
CA GLY A 52 13.94 1.04 -22.59
C GLY A 52 14.61 -0.08 -23.38
N ILE A 53 14.49 -1.33 -22.92
CA ILE A 53 15.17 -2.49 -23.52
C ILE A 53 14.14 -3.49 -24.06
N ASN A 54 14.58 -4.36 -24.99
CA ASN A 54 13.72 -5.35 -25.61
C ASN A 54 13.70 -6.67 -24.82
N GLY A 55 12.57 -6.98 -24.19
CA GLY A 55 12.36 -8.23 -23.43
C GLY A 55 12.25 -9.51 -24.26
N PHE A 56 12.12 -9.42 -25.59
CA PHE A 56 12.18 -10.58 -26.50
C PHE A 56 13.62 -10.92 -26.94
N ASN A 57 14.58 -10.04 -26.65
CA ASN A 57 15.99 -10.20 -27.03
C ASN A 57 16.92 -10.18 -25.80
N SER A 58 16.46 -10.75 -24.69
CA SER A 58 17.15 -10.74 -23.39
C SER A 58 18.57 -11.32 -23.40
N ALA A 59 18.88 -12.22 -24.35
CA ALA A 59 20.22 -12.79 -24.48
C ALA A 59 21.27 -11.80 -25.00
N ASN A 60 20.85 -10.73 -25.66
CA ASN A 60 21.72 -9.69 -26.22
C ASN A 60 21.83 -8.45 -25.32
N TRP A 61 21.25 -8.50 -24.11
CA TRP A 61 21.38 -7.40 -23.16
C TRP A 61 22.84 -7.25 -22.74
N THR A 62 23.35 -6.02 -22.79
CA THR A 62 24.67 -5.73 -22.23
C THR A 62 24.61 -5.75 -20.70
N GLU A 63 25.77 -5.70 -20.04
CA GLU A 63 25.80 -5.57 -18.58
C GLU A 63 25.11 -4.28 -18.12
N GLU A 64 25.23 -3.19 -18.88
CA GLU A 64 24.56 -1.92 -18.61
C GLU A 64 23.03 -2.04 -18.77
N ASP A 65 22.55 -2.74 -19.80
CA ASP A 65 21.12 -3.04 -19.98
C ASP A 65 20.57 -3.82 -18.80
N PHE A 66 21.30 -4.87 -18.39
CA PHE A 66 20.93 -5.70 -17.27
C PHE A 66 20.90 -4.90 -15.96
N GLN A 67 21.89 -4.03 -15.71
CA GLN A 67 21.90 -3.17 -14.53
C GLN A 67 20.73 -2.18 -14.53
N ARG A 68 20.43 -1.54 -15.68
CA ARG A 68 19.24 -0.68 -15.83
C ARG A 68 17.96 -1.44 -15.50
N PHE A 69 17.80 -2.63 -16.05
CA PHE A 69 16.67 -3.50 -15.76
C PHE A 69 16.53 -3.80 -14.27
N ILE A 70 17.61 -4.18 -13.58
CA ILE A 70 17.56 -4.48 -12.15
C ILE A 70 17.14 -3.27 -11.32
N VAL A 71 17.63 -2.06 -11.66
CA VAL A 71 17.23 -0.82 -10.98
C VAL A 71 15.73 -0.56 -11.16
N GLN A 72 15.21 -0.69 -12.39
CA GLN A 72 13.77 -0.49 -12.64
C GLN A 72 12.92 -1.58 -12.01
N LEU A 73 13.37 -2.84 -12.06
CA LEU A 73 12.67 -3.97 -11.46
C LEU A 73 12.51 -3.76 -9.96
N ARG A 74 13.55 -3.28 -9.25
CA ARG A 74 13.41 -2.93 -7.84
C ARG A 74 12.43 -1.78 -7.65
N LYS A 75 12.51 -0.71 -8.44
CA LYS A 75 11.61 0.46 -8.31
C LYS A 75 10.13 0.07 -8.47
N VAL A 76 9.83 -0.71 -9.50
CA VAL A 76 8.45 -1.16 -9.82
C VAL A 76 7.96 -2.20 -8.81
N SER A 77 8.78 -3.20 -8.48
CA SER A 77 8.33 -4.31 -7.63
C SER A 77 8.37 -4.02 -6.13
N LYS A 78 9.19 -3.06 -5.71
CA LYS A 78 9.41 -2.66 -4.32
C LYS A 78 9.52 -1.13 -4.27
N PRO A 79 8.41 -0.42 -4.50
CA PRO A 79 8.40 1.03 -4.36
C PRO A 79 8.69 1.39 -2.90
N LEU A 80 9.32 2.55 -2.68
CA LEU A 80 9.86 2.95 -1.38
C LEU A 80 9.31 4.30 -0.95
N ILE A 81 9.00 4.41 0.34
CA ILE A 81 8.67 5.65 1.03
C ILE A 81 9.58 5.80 2.25
N VAL A 82 10.02 7.02 2.53
CA VAL A 82 10.90 7.32 3.65
C VAL A 82 10.10 8.01 4.76
N ALA A 83 9.99 7.34 5.90
CA ALA A 83 9.58 7.97 7.14
C ALA A 83 10.79 8.67 7.77
N ALA A 84 10.91 9.99 7.57
CA ALA A 84 12.02 10.78 8.10
C ALA A 84 11.79 11.07 9.59
N ASN A 85 12.15 10.09 10.43
CA ASN A 85 11.92 10.14 11.87
C ASN A 85 12.79 11.20 12.57
N LYS A 86 12.32 11.67 13.74
CA LYS A 86 12.92 12.74 14.55
C LYS A 86 12.80 14.13 13.91
N ALA A 87 11.68 14.40 13.24
CA ALA A 87 11.41 15.67 12.58
C ALA A 87 11.24 16.86 13.56
N ASP A 88 11.11 16.58 14.85
CA ASP A 88 11.06 17.53 15.97
C ASP A 88 12.42 18.16 16.32
N ARG A 89 13.52 17.59 15.82
CA ARG A 89 14.87 18.12 16.04
C ARG A 89 15.14 19.35 15.20
N ASP A 90 15.94 20.26 15.76
CA ASP A 90 16.30 21.49 15.08
C ASP A 90 17.17 21.19 13.84
N GLY A 91 16.84 21.79 12.71
CA GLY A 91 17.50 21.54 11.42
C GLY A 91 17.06 20.26 10.69
N ALA A 92 16.08 19.52 11.22
CA ALA A 92 15.55 18.32 10.55
C ALA A 92 14.90 18.64 9.19
N ASP A 93 14.31 19.82 9.03
CA ASP A 93 13.69 20.29 7.78
C ASP A 93 14.67 20.25 6.60
N LYS A 94 15.90 20.72 6.78
CA LYS A 94 16.94 20.67 5.73
C LYS A 94 17.27 19.25 5.31
N ASN A 95 17.31 18.32 6.27
CA ASN A 95 17.60 16.92 5.97
C ASN A 95 16.43 16.23 5.26
N VAL A 96 15.20 16.54 5.66
CA VAL A 96 13.99 16.06 4.97
C VAL A 96 14.01 16.52 3.51
N GLU A 97 14.34 17.78 3.26
CA GLU A 97 14.37 18.33 1.90
C GLU A 97 15.48 17.71 1.05
N ARG A 98 16.69 17.52 1.61
CA ARG A 98 17.78 16.82 0.92
C ARG A 98 17.39 15.39 0.47
N ILE A 99 16.58 14.69 1.25
CA ILE A 99 16.12 13.34 0.88
C ILE A 99 15.04 13.42 -0.22
N ARG A 100 14.18 14.44 -0.20
CA ARG A 100 13.20 14.69 -1.27
C ARG A 100 13.89 15.03 -2.59
N GLU A 101 14.90 15.90 -2.55
CA GLU A 101 15.73 16.26 -3.72
C GLU A 101 16.44 15.05 -4.34
N ALA A 102 16.75 14.03 -3.53
CA ALA A 102 17.29 12.75 -4.01
C ALA A 102 16.25 11.86 -4.73
N GLY A 103 15.00 12.32 -4.86
CA GLY A 103 13.95 11.65 -5.63
C GLY A 103 13.12 10.63 -4.83
N TYR A 104 13.19 10.65 -3.50
CA TYR A 104 12.37 9.79 -2.66
C TYR A 104 11.08 10.49 -2.21
N LEU A 105 10.02 9.70 -2.05
CA LEU A 105 8.83 10.15 -1.36
C LEU A 105 9.12 10.17 0.15
N VAL A 106 9.12 11.35 0.76
CA VAL A 106 9.52 11.53 2.17
C VAL A 106 8.39 12.18 2.96
N VAL A 107 8.05 11.57 4.09
CA VAL A 107 7.13 12.13 5.07
C VAL A 107 7.89 12.35 6.38
N PRO A 108 7.92 13.58 6.91
CA PRO A 108 8.52 13.86 8.22
C PRO A 108 7.70 13.16 9.31
N THR A 109 8.39 12.48 10.23
CA THR A 109 7.71 11.72 11.29
C THR A 109 8.36 11.93 12.66
N CYS A 110 7.53 11.78 13.70
CA CYS A 110 7.95 11.82 15.09
C CYS A 110 7.36 10.62 15.83
N ALA A 111 8.06 9.48 15.77
CA ALA A 111 7.60 8.23 16.39
C ALA A 111 7.48 8.32 17.92
N GLU A 112 8.36 9.10 18.56
CA GLU A 112 8.33 9.30 20.02
C GLU A 112 7.08 10.06 20.46
N ALA A 113 6.70 11.11 19.72
CA ALA A 113 5.48 11.87 19.95
C ALA A 113 4.24 10.98 19.79
N GLU A 114 4.17 10.19 18.72
CA GLU A 114 3.06 9.25 18.48
C GLU A 114 2.92 8.22 19.61
N LEU A 115 4.04 7.63 20.05
CA LEU A 115 4.04 6.65 21.13
C LEU A 115 3.57 7.27 22.45
N ALA A 116 4.03 8.49 22.77
CA ALA A 116 3.62 9.20 23.97
C ALA A 116 2.12 9.51 23.98
N LEU A 117 1.58 9.98 22.84
CA LEU A 117 0.16 10.27 22.70
C LEU A 117 -0.72 9.02 22.81
N ARG A 118 -0.33 7.92 22.15
CA ARG A 118 -1.07 6.65 22.24
C ARG A 118 -1.13 6.12 23.67
N ARG A 119 0.00 6.12 24.37
CA ARG A 119 0.06 5.69 25.78
C ARG A 119 -0.79 6.59 26.69
N ALA A 120 -0.77 7.89 26.46
CA ALA A 120 -1.58 8.84 27.23
C ALA A 120 -3.08 8.69 26.93
N ALA A 121 -3.46 8.36 25.69
CA ALA A 121 -4.83 8.06 25.30
C ALA A 121 -5.32 6.74 25.95
N GLU A 122 -4.51 5.68 25.89
CA GLU A 122 -4.80 4.39 26.56
C GLU A 122 -4.95 4.54 28.07
N ALA A 123 -4.17 5.43 28.69
CA ALA A 123 -4.28 5.75 30.11
C ALA A 123 -5.49 6.67 30.46
N GLY A 124 -6.29 7.09 29.47
CA GLY A 124 -7.44 7.97 29.66
C GLY A 124 -7.07 9.40 30.10
N LEU A 125 -5.84 9.84 29.83
CA LEU A 125 -5.33 11.17 30.18
C LEU A 125 -5.69 12.21 29.09
N LEU A 126 -5.77 11.77 27.84
CA LEU A 126 -6.13 12.58 26.68
C LEU A 126 -7.02 11.81 25.69
N GLU A 127 -7.67 12.52 24.78
CA GLU A 127 -8.29 12.00 23.57
C GLU A 127 -7.39 12.28 22.38
N TYR A 128 -6.98 11.20 21.72
CA TYR A 128 -6.19 11.26 20.49
C TYR A 128 -6.46 10.01 19.66
N THR A 129 -6.80 10.21 18.39
CA THR A 129 -6.85 9.15 17.39
C THR A 129 -5.61 9.28 16.49
N PRO A 130 -4.90 8.19 16.18
CA PRO A 130 -3.77 8.23 15.26
C PRO A 130 -4.11 8.92 13.93
N GLY A 131 -3.39 9.99 13.61
CA GLY A 131 -3.63 10.80 12.41
C GLY A 131 -4.48 12.04 12.62
N ASP A 132 -5.01 12.26 13.83
CA ASP A 132 -5.64 13.52 14.20
C ASP A 132 -4.66 14.69 14.10
N LYS A 133 -5.19 15.87 13.80
CA LYS A 133 -4.42 17.13 13.68
C LYS A 133 -4.18 17.83 15.01
N ASP A 134 -4.74 17.31 16.10
CA ASP A 134 -4.50 17.75 17.48
C ASP A 134 -5.00 16.67 18.45
N PHE A 135 -4.78 16.86 19.75
CA PHE A 135 -5.29 16.01 20.82
C PHE A 135 -5.92 16.85 21.93
N THR A 136 -6.88 16.30 22.68
CA THR A 136 -7.56 17.02 23.77
C THR A 136 -7.19 16.42 25.12
N ILE A 137 -6.71 17.23 26.07
CA ILE A 137 -6.38 16.76 27.42
C ILE A 137 -7.67 16.73 28.25
N LYS A 138 -8.07 15.55 28.73
CA LYS A 138 -9.30 15.39 29.52
C LYS A 138 -9.11 15.67 31.01
N ASN A 139 -7.98 15.22 31.56
CA ASN A 139 -7.72 15.24 33.00
C ASN A 139 -6.38 15.94 33.28
N PRO A 140 -6.29 17.28 33.11
CA PRO A 140 -5.04 18.01 33.33
C PRO A 140 -4.51 17.84 34.76
N GLU A 141 -5.39 17.59 35.73
CA GLU A 141 -5.06 17.41 37.15
C GLU A 141 -4.31 16.10 37.45
N LYS A 142 -4.45 15.10 36.58
CA LYS A 142 -3.74 13.81 36.70
C LYS A 142 -2.36 13.83 36.06
N LEU A 143 -2.01 14.92 35.37
CA LEU A 143 -0.73 15.05 34.67
C LEU A 143 0.26 15.83 35.53
N THR A 144 1.50 15.35 35.54
CA THR A 144 2.61 16.10 36.13
C THR A 144 2.96 17.31 35.26
N LYS A 145 3.51 18.38 35.85
CA LYS A 145 3.99 19.55 35.11
C LYS A 145 4.97 19.19 33.97
N GLY A 146 5.79 18.16 34.18
CA GLY A 146 6.71 17.65 33.16
C GLY A 146 6.00 17.02 31.96
N GLN A 147 4.93 16.26 32.20
CA GLN A 147 4.11 15.66 31.14
C GLN A 147 3.34 16.71 30.36
N ILE A 148 2.78 17.71 31.04
CA ILE A 148 2.07 18.83 30.37
C ILE A 148 3.03 19.56 29.43
N ASN A 149 4.22 19.94 29.94
CA ASN A 149 5.23 20.62 29.12
C ASN A 149 5.71 19.75 27.94
N ALA A 150 5.82 18.42 28.13
CA ALA A 150 6.15 17.51 27.03
C ALA A 150 5.06 17.47 25.95
N LEU A 151 3.78 17.44 26.34
CA LEU A 151 2.65 17.50 25.41
C LEU A 151 2.58 18.84 24.67
N GLU A 152 2.83 19.95 25.36
CA GLU A 152 2.89 21.28 24.74
C GLU A 152 4.03 21.38 23.72
N LYS A 153 5.22 20.86 24.04
CA LYS A 153 6.34 20.77 23.09
C LYS A 153 6.00 19.93 21.86
N ILE A 154 5.27 18.83 22.04
CA ILE A 154 4.79 18.01 20.92
C ILE A 154 3.86 18.84 20.04
N ARG A 155 2.91 19.57 20.64
CA ARG A 155 1.98 20.42 19.88
C ARG A 155 2.71 21.50 19.09
N GLU A 156 3.66 22.20 19.70
CA GLU A 156 4.42 23.27 19.06
C GLU A 156 5.36 22.74 17.96
N LYS A 157 6.23 21.77 18.28
CA LYS A 157 7.28 21.32 17.37
C LYS A 157 6.80 20.36 16.28
N VAL A 158 5.74 19.58 16.56
CA VAL A 158 5.28 18.51 15.66
C VAL A 158 3.98 18.92 14.98
N PHE A 159 2.93 19.22 15.73
CA PHE A 159 1.60 19.48 15.17
C PHE A 159 1.52 20.80 14.41
N GLN A 160 2.02 21.91 14.97
CA GLN A 160 1.97 23.20 14.27
C GLN A 160 2.86 23.22 13.02
N LYS A 161 4.00 22.51 13.04
CA LYS A 161 4.95 22.49 11.92
C LYS A 161 4.57 21.52 10.82
N TYR A 162 4.13 20.31 11.17
CA TYR A 162 3.90 19.22 10.20
C TYR A 162 2.42 18.79 10.09
N GLY A 163 1.52 19.37 10.88
CA GLY A 163 0.09 19.05 10.87
C GLY A 163 -0.28 17.73 11.57
N GLY A 164 0.68 17.08 12.24
CA GLY A 164 0.51 15.81 12.93
C GLY A 164 1.84 15.10 13.15
N THR A 165 1.82 13.89 13.73
CA THR A 165 3.03 13.08 13.97
C THR A 165 3.64 12.48 12.70
N GLY A 166 2.90 12.52 11.59
CA GLY A 166 3.31 12.02 10.27
C GLY A 166 3.24 10.50 10.11
N LEU A 167 3.05 9.72 11.18
CA LEU A 167 3.05 8.25 11.07
C LEU A 167 1.85 7.73 10.27
N GLN A 168 0.63 8.18 10.62
CA GLN A 168 -0.56 7.82 9.85
C GLN A 168 -0.49 8.33 8.41
N GLN A 169 0.13 9.51 8.20
CA GLN A 169 0.34 10.06 6.86
C GLN A 169 1.28 9.18 6.02
N VAL A 170 2.39 8.69 6.59
CA VAL A 170 3.28 7.71 5.90
C VAL A 170 2.48 6.49 5.49
N LEU A 171 1.71 5.92 6.41
CA LEU A 171 0.94 4.70 6.14
C LEU A 171 -0.10 4.94 5.03
N ASN A 172 -0.89 6.00 5.14
CA ASN A 172 -1.89 6.35 4.13
C ASN A 172 -1.22 6.58 2.76
N THR A 173 -0.10 7.30 2.73
CA THR A 173 0.65 7.54 1.48
C THR A 173 1.21 6.24 0.91
N ALA A 174 1.67 5.31 1.75
CA ALA A 174 2.18 4.01 1.32
C ALA A 174 1.06 3.16 0.68
N PHE A 175 -0.11 3.08 1.29
CA PHE A 175 -1.20 2.27 0.75
C PHE A 175 -1.90 2.94 -0.43
N PHE A 176 -2.30 4.21 -0.29
CA PHE A 176 -3.13 4.88 -1.29
C PHE A 176 -2.33 5.50 -2.44
N SER A 177 -1.15 6.07 -2.18
CA SER A 177 -0.36 6.71 -3.25
C SER A 177 0.67 5.77 -3.86
N LEU A 178 1.42 5.05 -3.03
CA LEU A 178 2.58 4.26 -3.49
C LEU A 178 2.15 2.91 -4.07
N LEU A 179 1.18 2.24 -3.43
CA LEU A 179 0.64 0.95 -3.87
C LEU A 179 -0.66 1.08 -4.68
N ASP A 180 -1.16 2.31 -4.84
CA ASP A 180 -2.41 2.63 -5.55
C ASP A 180 -3.57 1.72 -5.13
N MET A 181 -3.74 1.54 -3.81
CA MET A 181 -4.81 0.73 -3.24
C MET A 181 -6.08 1.57 -3.00
N ILE A 182 -7.23 0.91 -3.04
CA ILE A 182 -8.55 1.49 -2.80
C ILE A 182 -9.26 0.73 -1.67
N ASN A 183 -10.13 1.43 -0.95
CA ASN A 183 -10.97 0.84 0.08
C ASN A 183 -12.26 0.30 -0.53
N VAL A 184 -12.62 -0.93 -0.20
CA VAL A 184 -13.86 -1.55 -0.66
C VAL A 184 -14.54 -2.25 0.53
N TYR A 185 -15.84 -2.00 0.67
CA TYR A 185 -16.65 -2.48 1.80
C TYR A 185 -17.60 -3.58 1.31
N PRO A 186 -17.33 -4.85 1.59
CA PRO A 186 -18.27 -5.91 1.29
C PRO A 186 -19.42 -5.91 2.30
N VAL A 187 -20.63 -6.08 1.81
CA VAL A 187 -21.83 -6.25 2.62
C VAL A 187 -22.64 -7.44 2.12
N GLU A 188 -23.38 -8.10 3.00
CA GLU A 188 -24.27 -9.19 2.57
C GLU A 188 -25.66 -8.68 2.24
N ASP A 189 -26.10 -7.60 2.88
CA ASP A 189 -27.35 -6.90 2.58
C ASP A 189 -27.04 -5.48 2.09
N ALA A 190 -27.28 -5.22 0.79
CA ALA A 190 -27.07 -3.91 0.20
C ALA A 190 -28.06 -2.86 0.71
N GLU A 191 -29.24 -3.21 1.21
CA GLU A 191 -30.21 -2.24 1.75
C GLU A 191 -29.82 -1.76 3.14
N LYS A 192 -29.50 -2.71 4.03
CA LYS A 192 -29.15 -2.41 5.42
C LYS A 192 -27.68 -2.07 5.62
N LEU A 193 -26.85 -2.37 4.64
CA LEU A 193 -25.38 -2.28 4.72
C LEU A 193 -24.82 -3.19 5.82
N THR A 194 -25.47 -4.31 6.09
CA THR A 194 -25.14 -5.21 7.19
C THR A 194 -24.63 -6.58 6.74
N ASN A 195 -23.97 -7.29 7.66
CA ASN A 195 -23.77 -8.75 7.56
C ASN A 195 -24.92 -9.53 8.22
N HIS A 196 -24.80 -10.86 8.23
CA HIS A 196 -25.69 -11.83 8.86
C HIS A 196 -25.94 -11.55 10.34
N GLN A 197 -24.97 -10.94 11.03
CA GLN A 197 -25.08 -10.58 12.45
C GLN A 197 -25.74 -9.21 12.68
N GLY A 198 -26.05 -8.47 11.62
CA GLY A 198 -26.64 -7.14 11.70
C GLY A 198 -25.63 -6.01 11.96
N HIS A 199 -24.32 -6.29 11.89
CA HIS A 199 -23.29 -5.25 12.00
C HIS A 199 -23.21 -4.44 10.71
N VAL A 200 -23.26 -3.12 10.83
CA VAL A 200 -23.20 -2.19 9.70
C VAL A 200 -21.74 -2.03 9.25
N LEU A 201 -21.47 -2.23 7.95
CA LEU A 201 -20.15 -2.15 7.32
C LEU A 201 -19.06 -2.86 8.15
N PRO A 202 -19.17 -4.20 8.31
CA PRO A 202 -18.34 -4.94 9.25
C PRO A 202 -16.86 -4.93 8.87
N ASP A 203 -16.57 -4.95 7.56
CA ASP A 203 -15.23 -5.15 7.03
C ASP A 203 -14.87 -4.06 6.02
N CYS A 204 -13.58 -3.74 5.95
CA CYS A 204 -12.99 -2.85 4.96
C CYS A 204 -11.77 -3.54 4.35
N PHE A 205 -11.79 -3.77 3.05
CA PHE A 205 -10.70 -4.39 2.32
C PHE A 205 -9.91 -3.34 1.55
N LEU A 206 -8.58 -3.46 1.61
CA LEU A 206 -7.67 -2.73 0.75
C LEU A 206 -7.32 -3.61 -0.45
N VAL A 207 -7.66 -3.15 -1.65
CA VAL A 207 -7.33 -3.86 -2.90
C VAL A 207 -6.65 -2.93 -3.91
N PRO A 208 -5.78 -3.44 -4.80
CA PRO A 208 -5.18 -2.62 -5.84
C PRO A 208 -6.25 -1.98 -6.73
N LYS A 209 -6.03 -0.73 -7.13
CA LYS A 209 -6.87 -0.06 -8.11
C LYS A 209 -6.87 -0.83 -9.43
N GLY A 210 -8.03 -0.91 -10.08
CA GLY A 210 -8.23 -1.74 -11.26
C GLY A 210 -8.75 -3.15 -10.95
N THR A 211 -8.83 -3.54 -9.67
CA THR A 211 -9.45 -4.82 -9.27
C THR A 211 -10.92 -4.86 -9.70
N THR A 212 -11.30 -5.96 -10.35
CA THR A 212 -12.68 -6.18 -10.80
C THR A 212 -13.56 -6.77 -9.70
N ALA A 213 -14.87 -6.62 -9.81
CA ALA A 213 -15.84 -7.20 -8.87
C ALA A 213 -15.65 -8.72 -8.68
N LYS A 214 -15.37 -9.47 -9.75
CA LYS A 214 -15.10 -10.91 -9.66
C LYS A 214 -13.78 -11.24 -8.97
N GLN A 215 -12.71 -10.49 -9.26
CA GLN A 215 -11.43 -10.67 -8.58
C GLN A 215 -11.55 -10.37 -7.09
N PHE A 216 -12.29 -9.32 -6.73
CA PHE A 216 -12.58 -8.98 -5.35
C PHE A 216 -13.36 -10.06 -4.61
N ALA A 217 -14.33 -10.72 -5.26
CA ALA A 217 -14.99 -11.89 -4.69
C ALA A 217 -13.98 -12.97 -4.28
N GLY A 218 -12.93 -13.17 -5.09
CA GLY A 218 -11.85 -14.11 -4.79
C GLY A 218 -10.92 -13.67 -3.65
N VAL A 219 -10.78 -12.35 -3.43
CA VAL A 219 -10.06 -11.81 -2.26
C VAL A 219 -10.81 -12.13 -0.97
N ILE A 220 -12.14 -12.12 -1.00
CA ILE A 220 -12.96 -12.53 0.16
C ILE A 220 -12.91 -14.04 0.34
N HIS A 221 -13.27 -14.81 -0.71
CA HIS A 221 -13.22 -16.26 -0.67
C HIS A 221 -13.20 -16.85 -2.10
N THR A 222 -12.38 -17.87 -2.34
CA THR A 222 -12.25 -18.50 -3.67
C THR A 222 -13.59 -19.01 -4.22
N ASP A 223 -14.42 -19.64 -3.38
CA ASP A 223 -15.77 -20.09 -3.76
C ASP A 223 -16.69 -18.98 -4.29
N LEU A 224 -16.54 -17.74 -3.77
CA LEU A 224 -17.35 -16.61 -4.21
C LEU A 224 -16.96 -16.16 -5.60
N ALA A 225 -15.68 -16.26 -5.96
CA ALA A 225 -15.21 -15.98 -7.33
C ALA A 225 -15.66 -17.05 -8.33
N GLU A 226 -15.62 -18.34 -7.96
CA GLU A 226 -16.05 -19.43 -8.83
C GLU A 226 -17.55 -19.39 -9.11
N SER A 227 -18.34 -19.08 -8.09
CA SER A 227 -19.80 -19.03 -8.17
C SER A 227 -20.37 -17.62 -8.33
N PHE A 228 -19.55 -16.66 -8.75
CA PHE A 228 -19.94 -15.26 -8.94
C PHE A 228 -21.04 -15.13 -9.99
N ILE A 229 -22.15 -14.46 -9.65
CA ILE A 229 -23.23 -14.15 -10.59
C ILE A 229 -23.17 -12.67 -10.97
N HIS A 230 -23.24 -11.80 -9.98
CA HIS A 230 -23.15 -10.35 -10.14
C HIS A 230 -22.82 -9.72 -8.79
N ALA A 231 -22.40 -8.46 -8.80
CA ALA A 231 -22.35 -7.64 -7.60
C ALA A 231 -23.48 -6.61 -7.61
N VAL A 232 -23.81 -6.05 -6.46
CA VAL A 232 -24.76 -4.94 -6.33
C VAL A 232 -24.06 -3.80 -5.61
N ASP A 233 -24.04 -2.62 -6.22
CA ASP A 233 -23.60 -1.40 -5.53
C ASP A 233 -24.68 -0.98 -4.53
N ALA A 234 -24.34 -0.94 -3.25
CA ALA A 234 -25.26 -0.60 -2.20
C ALA A 234 -25.71 0.88 -2.22
N ARG A 235 -24.95 1.78 -2.87
CA ARG A 235 -25.30 3.20 -2.99
C ARG A 235 -26.29 3.43 -4.12
N THR A 236 -25.98 2.94 -5.32
CA THR A 236 -26.85 3.16 -6.50
C THR A 236 -27.91 2.08 -6.69
N LYS A 237 -27.84 0.98 -5.94
CA LYS A 237 -28.66 -0.24 -6.09
C LYS A 237 -28.56 -0.87 -7.48
N ARG A 238 -27.52 -0.54 -8.25
CA ARG A 238 -27.30 -1.07 -9.59
C ARG A 238 -26.60 -2.42 -9.51
N ARG A 239 -26.98 -3.31 -10.43
CA ARG A 239 -26.24 -4.55 -10.65
C ARG A 239 -24.95 -4.23 -11.41
N LEU A 240 -23.85 -4.74 -10.90
CA LEU A 240 -22.51 -4.63 -11.44
C LEU A 240 -22.11 -5.98 -12.06
N GLY A 241 -21.56 -5.93 -13.26
CA GLY A 241 -21.02 -7.11 -13.94
C GLY A 241 -19.71 -7.58 -13.32
N ASP A 242 -19.24 -8.73 -13.78
CA ASP A 242 -17.96 -9.33 -13.37
C ASP A 242 -16.75 -8.46 -13.75
N THR A 243 -16.82 -7.74 -14.88
CA THR A 243 -15.75 -6.84 -15.37
C THR A 243 -15.81 -5.43 -14.79
N TYR A 244 -16.76 -5.12 -13.89
CA TYR A 244 -16.82 -3.80 -13.28
C TYR A 244 -15.54 -3.54 -12.46
N ILE A 245 -14.90 -2.40 -12.71
CA ILE A 245 -13.69 -1.98 -12.00
C ILE A 245 -14.10 -1.22 -10.75
N LEU A 246 -13.71 -1.75 -9.59
CA LEU A 246 -14.02 -1.16 -8.30
C LEU A 246 -13.42 0.24 -8.15
N GLN A 247 -14.16 1.11 -7.48
CA GLN A 247 -13.78 2.47 -7.14
C GLN A 247 -13.55 2.59 -5.62
N ASP A 248 -12.86 3.65 -5.24
CA ASP A 248 -12.58 3.90 -3.83
C ASP A 248 -13.86 4.19 -3.03
N ASN A 249 -13.99 3.51 -1.90
CA ASN A 249 -15.14 3.47 -1.01
C ASN A 249 -16.41 2.83 -1.61
N ASP A 250 -16.24 1.98 -2.62
CA ASP A 250 -17.34 1.15 -3.13
C ASP A 250 -17.88 0.26 -2.01
N ILE A 251 -19.21 0.22 -1.90
CA ILE A 251 -19.92 -0.66 -0.96
C ILE A 251 -20.66 -1.68 -1.80
N ILE A 252 -20.22 -2.93 -1.77
CA ILE A 252 -20.68 -3.94 -2.72
C ILE A 252 -21.20 -5.19 -2.03
N GLN A 253 -22.35 -5.66 -2.51
CA GLN A 253 -22.88 -6.97 -2.17
C GLN A 253 -22.52 -7.96 -3.27
N ILE A 254 -21.84 -9.05 -2.91
CA ILE A 254 -21.46 -10.10 -3.86
C ILE A 254 -22.55 -11.17 -3.86
N VAL A 255 -23.19 -11.35 -5.01
CA VAL A 255 -24.21 -12.38 -5.18
C VAL A 255 -23.57 -13.59 -5.86
N SER A 256 -23.48 -14.69 -5.12
CA SER A 256 -22.94 -15.95 -5.59
C SER A 256 -24.00 -17.05 -5.62
N ALA A 257 -23.84 -18.05 -6.49
CA ALA A 257 -24.78 -19.15 -6.60
C ALA A 257 -24.81 -20.02 -5.33
N LYS A 258 -23.69 -20.11 -4.61
CA LYS A 258 -23.58 -20.86 -3.34
C LYS A 258 -24.16 -20.11 -2.14
N SER A 259 -24.27 -18.78 -2.19
CA SER A 259 -24.91 -17.96 -1.14
C SER A 259 -26.44 -18.17 -1.07
N ARG A 260 -27.05 -18.78 -2.09
CA ARG A 260 -28.49 -19.09 -2.14
C ARG A 260 -28.87 -20.46 -1.56
N ARG A 261 -27.94 -21.16 -0.88
CA ARG A 261 -28.23 -22.44 -0.20
C ARG A 261 -28.15 -22.30 1.30
#